data_AF-A0A9D2QY91-F1
#
_entry.id   AF-A0A9D2QY91-F1
#
_cell.length_a   1.000
_cell.length_b   1.000
_cell.length_c   1.000
_cell.angle_alpha   90.00
_cell.angle_beta   90.00
_cell.angle_gamma   90.00
#
_symmetry.space_group_name_H-M   'P 1'
#
loop_
_entity.id
_entity.type
_entity.pdbx_description
1 polymer ?
#
loop_
_entity_poly.entity_id
_entity_poly.type
_entity_poly.pdbx_seq_one_letter_code
_entity_poly.pdbx_strand_id
1 'polypeptide(L)'
;RKEYLDRKEPIHFRRLKIDDLTGETSSEFDTKVTVVYTNHGREKTFAAVGNGPIDAVQRGLQMELGVKMRILDYEEHALQSGANSQAAAYIHLLDGDTGRVTYGVGVSSNITRASVRAIFSAVNRLELGGKA
;
A
#
# COMPACT_ATOMS: atom_id res chain seq x y z
N ARG A 1 7.95 16.96 8.92
CA ARG A 1 6.53 16.66 8.54
C ARG A 1 6.34 16.49 7.02
N LYS A 2 6.98 17.31 6.16
CA LYS A 2 6.93 17.21 4.69
C LYS A 2 7.45 15.89 4.07
N GLU A 3 8.33 15.17 4.76
CA GLU A 3 9.04 14.02 4.17
C GLU A 3 8.22 12.72 4.08
N TYR A 4 7.11 12.62 4.82
CA TYR A 4 6.32 11.38 4.94
C TYR A 4 4.89 11.50 4.42
N LEU A 5 4.27 12.67 4.54
CA LEU A 5 2.86 12.91 4.20
C LEU A 5 2.62 13.55 2.83
N ASP A 6 3.61 14.27 2.27
CA ASP A 6 3.40 15.16 1.12
C ASP A 6 3.94 14.62 -0.22
N ARG A 7 4.75 13.55 -0.23
CA ARG A 7 5.24 12.93 -1.49
C ARG A 7 4.16 12.01 -2.08
N LYS A 8 3.14 12.64 -2.67
CA LYS A 8 1.96 12.00 -3.30
C LYS A 8 2.18 11.62 -4.76
N GLU A 9 3.33 11.97 -5.33
CA GLU A 9 3.71 11.73 -6.71
C GLU A 9 5.02 10.90 -6.73
N PRO A 10 5.25 10.08 -7.78
CA PRO A 10 4.45 9.93 -9.00
C PRO A 10 3.20 9.06 -8.86
N ILE A 11 3.11 8.20 -7.83
CA ILE A 11 1.93 7.36 -7.63
C ILE A 11 1.08 7.81 -6.43
N HIS A 12 -0.23 7.96 -6.65
CA HIS A 12 -1.17 8.38 -5.61
C HIS A 12 -2.33 7.40 -5.45
N PHE A 13 -2.50 6.87 -4.24
CA PHE A 13 -3.65 6.03 -3.90
C PHE A 13 -4.97 6.81 -3.94
N ARG A 14 -5.99 6.29 -4.64
CA ARG A 14 -7.33 6.90 -4.73
C ARG A 14 -8.39 6.07 -4.01
N ARG A 15 -8.50 4.77 -4.34
CA ARG A 15 -9.59 3.91 -3.85
C ARG A 15 -9.12 2.48 -3.67
N LEU A 16 -9.67 1.81 -2.65
CA LEU A 16 -9.48 0.40 -2.37
C LEU A 16 -10.86 -0.26 -2.26
N LYS A 17 -11.05 -1.37 -2.96
CA LYS A 17 -12.12 -2.34 -2.72
C LYS A 17 -11.46 -3.64 -2.25
N ILE A 18 -12.03 -4.26 -1.23
CA ILE A 18 -11.58 -5.55 -0.68
C ILE A 18 -12.76 -6.51 -0.81
N ASP A 19 -12.50 -7.68 -1.37
CA ASP A 19 -13.44 -8.79 -1.49
C ASP A 19 -12.84 -9.98 -0.73
N ASP A 20 -13.61 -10.56 0.18
CA ASP A 20 -13.26 -11.78 0.90
C ASP A 20 -13.60 -12.97 0.01
N LEU A 21 -12.63 -13.86 -0.21
CA LEU A 21 -12.74 -15.05 -1.05
C LEU A 21 -12.73 -16.35 -0.23
N THR A 22 -12.85 -16.26 1.10
CA THR A 22 -12.82 -17.41 2.00
C THR A 22 -13.90 -18.42 1.60
N GLY A 23 -13.47 -19.64 1.25
CA GLY A 23 -14.36 -20.73 0.87
C GLY A 23 -14.93 -20.65 -0.55
N GLU A 24 -14.61 -19.59 -1.31
CA GLU A 24 -15.06 -19.43 -2.71
C GLU A 24 -14.05 -19.97 -3.74
N THR A 25 -12.81 -20.25 -3.32
CA THR A 25 -11.75 -20.70 -4.23
C THR A 25 -10.93 -21.85 -3.63
N SER A 26 -10.34 -22.69 -4.47
CA SER A 26 -9.27 -23.63 -4.07
C SER A 26 -7.90 -22.96 -3.97
N SER A 27 -7.85 -21.62 -4.02
CA SER A 27 -6.62 -20.85 -3.92
C SER A 27 -6.16 -20.76 -2.47
N GLU A 28 -4.86 -20.74 -2.28
CA GLU A 28 -4.20 -20.42 -1.01
C GLU A 28 -4.38 -18.96 -0.57
N PHE A 29 -4.90 -18.08 -1.43
CA PHE A 29 -5.20 -16.67 -1.11
C PHE A 29 -6.68 -16.45 -0.85
N ASP A 30 -7.01 -15.85 0.29
CA ASP A 30 -8.38 -15.59 0.74
C ASP A 30 -8.85 -14.14 0.51
N THR A 31 -7.97 -13.23 0.10
CA THR A 31 -8.31 -11.80 -0.02
C THR A 31 -8.02 -11.28 -1.40
N LYS A 32 -9.02 -10.68 -2.04
CA LYS A 32 -8.86 -9.94 -3.30
C LYS A 32 -8.98 -8.44 -3.06
N VAL A 33 -8.08 -7.68 -3.66
CA VAL A 33 -8.13 -6.22 -3.67
C VAL A 33 -8.27 -5.69 -5.08
N THR A 34 -9.03 -4.61 -5.23
CA THR A 34 -9.02 -3.77 -6.42
C THR A 34 -8.61 -2.36 -6.00
N VAL A 35 -7.51 -1.87 -6.57
CA VAL A 35 -6.92 -0.57 -6.23
C VAL A 35 -7.01 0.36 -7.42
N VAL A 36 -7.58 1.55 -7.18
CA VAL A 36 -7.52 2.67 -8.12
C VAL A 36 -6.45 3.64 -7.62
N TYR A 37 -5.54 4.02 -8.48
CA TYR A 37 -4.45 4.94 -8.19
C TYR A 37 -4.19 5.87 -9.38
N THR A 38 -3.50 6.97 -9.18
CA THR A 38 -2.98 7.78 -10.29
C THR A 38 -1.47 7.57 -10.41
N ASN A 39 -0.95 7.46 -11.62
CA ASN A 39 0.46 7.45 -11.93
C ASN A 39 0.76 8.64 -12.86
N HIS A 40 1.60 9.58 -12.42
CA HIS A 40 1.85 10.86 -13.12
C HIS A 40 0.54 11.56 -13.52
N GLY A 41 -0.43 11.60 -12.59
CA GLY A 41 -1.75 12.18 -12.81
C GLY A 41 -2.75 11.33 -13.63
N ARG A 42 -2.31 10.25 -14.30
CA ARG A 42 -3.20 9.37 -15.07
C ARG A 42 -3.78 8.27 -14.18
N GLU A 43 -5.11 8.15 -14.16
CA GLU A 43 -5.78 7.10 -13.41
C GLU A 43 -5.47 5.70 -13.99
N LYS A 44 -5.15 4.77 -13.10
CA LYS A 44 -4.88 3.36 -13.35
C LYS A 44 -5.59 2.51 -12.31
N THR A 45 -5.89 1.27 -12.66
CA THR A 45 -6.53 0.31 -11.77
C THR A 45 -5.86 -1.04 -11.90
N PHE A 46 -5.63 -1.72 -10.77
CA PHE A 46 -5.18 -3.11 -10.74
C PHE A 46 -6.02 -3.93 -9.77
N ALA A 47 -6.02 -5.25 -9.98
CA ALA A 47 -6.58 -6.21 -9.06
C ALA A 47 -5.54 -7.28 -8.72
N ALA A 48 -5.50 -7.70 -7.47
CA ALA A 48 -4.56 -8.71 -6.99
C ALA A 48 -5.16 -9.52 -5.84
N VAL A 49 -4.63 -10.72 -5.62
CA VAL A 49 -4.97 -11.60 -4.50
C VAL A 49 -3.78 -11.78 -3.57
N GLY A 50 -4.05 -12.02 -2.30
CA GLY A 50 -3.05 -12.22 -1.26
C GLY A 50 -3.65 -12.81 0.01
N ASN A 51 -2.80 -13.08 1.00
CA ASN A 51 -3.20 -13.61 2.32
C ASN A 51 -3.85 -12.56 3.23
N GLY A 52 -4.36 -11.49 2.64
CA GLY A 52 -4.78 -10.27 3.31
C GLY A 52 -4.61 -9.05 2.41
N PRO A 53 -5.18 -7.89 2.79
CA PRO A 53 -5.22 -6.71 1.93
C PRO A 53 -3.82 -6.09 1.72
N ILE A 54 -2.95 -6.13 2.73
CA ILE A 54 -1.58 -5.59 2.64
C ILE A 54 -0.75 -6.41 1.64
N ASP A 55 -0.78 -7.73 1.76
CA ASP A 55 -0.08 -8.64 0.85
C ASP A 55 -0.58 -8.50 -0.58
N ALA A 56 -1.91 -8.51 -0.77
CA ALA A 56 -2.52 -8.36 -2.08
C ALA A 56 -2.14 -7.03 -2.76
N VAL A 57 -2.12 -5.92 -2.00
CA VAL A 57 -1.67 -4.61 -2.52
C VAL A 57 -0.18 -4.61 -2.85
N GLN A 58 0.68 -5.18 -2.00
CA GLN A 58 2.11 -5.29 -2.27
C GLN A 58 2.36 -6.06 -3.58
N ARG A 59 1.70 -7.20 -3.76
CA ARG A 59 1.82 -8.02 -4.98
C ARG A 59 1.32 -7.27 -6.21
N GLY A 60 0.15 -6.64 -6.11
CA GLY A 60 -0.41 -5.84 -7.19
C GLY A 60 0.53 -4.72 -7.65
N LEU A 61 1.09 -3.95 -6.72
CA LEU A 61 2.05 -2.90 -7.05
C LEU A 61 3.35 -3.42 -7.66
N GLN A 62 3.87 -4.57 -7.18
CA GLN A 62 5.05 -5.19 -7.78
C GLN A 62 4.81 -5.57 -9.24
N MET A 63 3.65 -6.16 -9.55
CA MET A 63 3.28 -6.52 -10.92
C MET A 63 3.09 -5.28 -11.81
N GLU A 64 2.39 -4.27 -11.30
CA GLU A 64 2.07 -3.05 -12.05
C GLU A 64 3.28 -2.16 -12.35
N LEU A 65 4.23 -2.09 -11.42
CA LEU A 65 5.41 -1.24 -11.54
C LEU A 65 6.65 -2.00 -12.04
N GLY A 66 6.58 -3.34 -12.14
CA GLY A 66 7.72 -4.17 -12.51
C GLY A 66 8.88 -4.09 -11.51
N VAL A 67 8.57 -3.88 -10.23
CA VAL A 67 9.57 -3.72 -9.16
C VAL A 67 9.52 -4.88 -8.17
N LYS A 68 10.64 -5.16 -7.52
CA LYS A 68 10.68 -6.07 -6.37
C LYS A 68 10.66 -5.25 -5.09
N MET A 69 9.69 -5.51 -4.22
CA MET A 69 9.65 -4.88 -2.91
C MET A 69 9.12 -5.82 -1.84
N ARG A 70 9.59 -5.61 -0.61
CA ARG A 70 9.20 -6.43 0.54
C ARG A 70 8.95 -5.56 1.76
N ILE A 71 7.79 -5.74 2.38
CA ILE A 71 7.50 -5.18 3.70
C ILE A 71 8.33 -5.96 4.74
N LEU A 72 9.19 -5.24 5.45
CA LEU A 72 10.02 -5.78 6.52
C LEU A 72 9.34 -5.69 7.87
N ASP A 73 8.57 -4.62 8.08
CA ASP A 73 7.94 -4.31 9.36
C ASP A 73 6.68 -3.47 9.16
N TYR A 74 5.75 -3.60 10.10
CA TYR A 74 4.46 -2.93 10.11
C TYR A 74 4.10 -2.52 11.53
N GLU A 75 3.88 -1.22 11.73
CA GLU A 75 3.37 -0.68 12.97
C GLU A 75 2.12 0.16 12.72
N GLU A 76 1.16 0.09 13.63
CA GLU A 76 -0.03 0.93 13.62
C GLU A 76 -0.23 1.59 14.98
N HIS A 77 -0.64 2.85 14.95
CA HIS A 77 -0.97 3.60 16.14
C HIS A 77 -2.28 4.37 15.96
N ALA A 78 -3.19 4.22 16.90
CA ALA A 78 -4.37 5.07 16.97
C ALA A 78 -3.94 6.49 17.40
N LEU A 79 -4.25 7.49 16.58
CA LEU A 79 -3.90 8.89 16.86
C LEU A 79 -4.85 9.54 17.87
N GLN A 80 -6.05 9.01 18.01
CA GLN A 80 -7.08 9.50 18.93
C GLN A 80 -7.81 8.31 19.59
N SER A 81 -8.67 8.58 20.56
CA SER A 81 -9.54 7.58 21.18
C SER A 81 -10.97 7.72 20.69
N GLY A 82 -11.71 6.60 20.64
CA GLY A 82 -13.12 6.57 20.22
C GLY A 82 -13.33 6.07 18.79
N ALA A 83 -14.59 5.79 18.43
CA ALA A 83 -14.96 5.17 17.15
C ALA A 83 -14.62 6.00 15.90
N ASN A 84 -14.37 7.30 16.06
CA ASN A 84 -13.95 8.22 14.99
C ASN A 84 -12.43 8.45 14.95
N SER A 85 -11.66 7.63 15.67
CA SER A 85 -10.21 7.78 15.73
C SER A 85 -9.56 7.58 14.36
N GLN A 86 -8.55 8.40 14.06
CA GLN A 86 -7.65 8.17 12.95
C GLN A 86 -6.55 7.20 13.37
N ALA A 87 -6.19 6.27 12.49
CA ALA A 87 -5.00 5.44 12.63
C ALA A 87 -3.86 5.98 11.76
N ALA A 88 -2.64 5.95 12.29
CA ALA A 88 -1.41 6.10 11.55
C ALA A 88 -0.76 4.72 11.38
N ALA A 89 -0.47 4.35 10.14
CA ALA A 89 0.29 3.16 9.80
C ALA A 89 1.68 3.53 9.31
N TYR A 90 2.67 2.76 9.74
CA TYR A 90 4.08 2.86 9.37
C TYR A 90 4.48 1.55 8.70
N ILE A 91 5.02 1.63 7.49
CA ILE A 91 5.46 0.46 6.71
C ILE A 91 6.95 0.59 6.43
N HIS A 92 7.75 -0.35 6.93
CA HIS A 92 9.15 -0.47 6.57
C HIS A 92 9.27 -1.28 5.27
N LEU A 93 9.69 -0.64 4.18
CA LEU A 93 9.73 -1.24 2.85
C LEU A 93 11.18 -1.35 2.35
N LEU A 94 11.53 -2.52 1.83
CA LEU A 94 12.78 -2.83 1.15
C LEU A 94 12.57 -2.82 -0.37
N ASP A 95 13.41 -2.09 -1.10
CA ASP A 95 13.63 -2.28 -2.53
C ASP A 95 14.49 -3.54 -2.73
N GLY A 96 13.93 -4.55 -3.38
CA GLY A 96 14.58 -5.84 -3.61
C GLY A 96 15.71 -5.79 -4.64
N ASP A 97 15.76 -4.77 -5.50
CA ASP A 97 16.80 -4.64 -6.52
C ASP A 97 18.00 -3.83 -6.01
N THR A 98 17.75 -2.75 -5.24
CA THR A 98 18.83 -1.88 -4.74
C THR A 98 19.24 -2.15 -3.30
N GLY A 99 18.45 -2.91 -2.54
CA GLY A 99 18.66 -3.14 -1.11
C GLY A 99 18.33 -1.93 -0.23
N ARG A 100 17.85 -0.81 -0.80
CA ARG A 100 17.47 0.39 -0.04
C ARG A 100 16.21 0.12 0.77
N VAL A 101 16.18 0.63 1.99
CA VAL A 101 15.01 0.57 2.87
C VAL A 101 14.48 1.97 3.16
N THR A 102 13.16 2.07 3.35
CA THR A 102 12.54 3.31 3.81
C THR A 102 11.27 3.03 4.60
N TYR A 103 10.80 4.04 5.32
CA TYR A 103 9.49 4.01 5.96
C TYR A 103 8.47 4.81 5.16
N GLY A 104 7.32 4.22 4.90
CA GLY A 104 6.14 4.91 4.43
C GLY A 104 5.18 5.17 5.58
N VAL A 105 4.43 6.26 5.50
CA VAL A 105 3.43 6.62 6.52
C VAL A 105 2.11 6.93 5.86
N GLY A 106 1.03 6.40 6.43
CA GLY A 106 -0.32 6.64 5.98
C GLY A 106 -1.24 6.90 7.16
N VAL A 107 -2.12 7.89 7.01
CA VAL A 107 -3.12 8.24 8.03
C VAL A 107 -4.51 8.10 7.45
N SER A 108 -5.42 7.45 8.17
CA SER A 108 -6.80 7.23 7.76
C SER A 108 -7.66 6.80 8.95
N SER A 109 -8.96 7.11 8.95
CA SER A 109 -9.92 6.53 9.91
C SER A 109 -10.19 5.04 9.68
N ASN A 110 -9.77 4.51 8.54
CA ASN A 110 -9.76 3.08 8.24
C ASN A 110 -8.31 2.57 8.25
N ILE A 111 -8.03 1.60 9.12
CA ILE A 111 -6.71 0.99 9.35
C ILE A 111 -6.10 0.46 8.05
N THR A 112 -6.85 -0.33 7.28
CA THR A 112 -6.37 -0.91 6.02
C THR A 112 -6.00 0.16 5.00
N ARG A 113 -6.80 1.23 4.93
CA ARG A 113 -6.51 2.37 4.06
C ARG A 113 -5.29 3.15 4.56
N ALA A 114 -5.04 3.23 5.86
CA ALA A 114 -3.82 3.82 6.41
C ALA A 114 -2.60 3.00 5.96
N SER A 115 -2.64 1.67 6.08
CA SER A 115 -1.55 0.78 5.66
C SER A 115 -1.29 0.89 4.15
N VAL A 116 -2.33 0.91 3.32
CA VAL A 116 -2.16 1.09 1.86
C VAL A 116 -1.55 2.44 1.54
N ARG A 117 -2.00 3.53 2.19
CA ARG A 117 -1.36 4.85 2.02
C ARG A 117 0.11 4.85 2.42
N ALA A 118 0.46 4.13 3.49
CA ALA A 118 1.84 3.98 3.92
C ALA A 118 2.69 3.26 2.85
N ILE A 119 2.18 2.19 2.23
CA ILE A 119 2.86 1.51 1.11
C ILE A 119 3.13 2.48 -0.04
N PHE A 120 2.11 3.21 -0.51
CA PHE A 120 2.28 4.19 -1.60
C PHE A 120 3.31 5.29 -1.24
N SER A 121 3.30 5.75 0.01
CA SER A 121 4.30 6.69 0.52
C SER A 121 5.72 6.10 0.42
N ALA A 122 5.93 4.86 0.88
CA ALA A 122 7.23 4.19 0.79
C ALA A 122 7.71 3.99 -0.66
N VAL A 123 6.81 3.56 -1.55
CA VAL A 123 7.11 3.35 -2.98
C VAL A 123 7.53 4.65 -3.66
N ASN A 124 6.88 5.79 -3.36
CA ASN A 124 7.31 7.10 -3.85
C ASN A 124 8.65 7.55 -3.26
N ARG A 125 8.95 7.20 -2.01
CA ARG A 125 10.24 7.53 -1.37
C ARG A 125 11.41 6.72 -1.92
N LEU A 126 11.17 5.47 -2.32
CA LEU A 126 12.14 4.63 -3.03
C LEU A 126 12.20 4.91 -4.54
N GLU A 127 11.36 5.82 -5.05
CA GLU A 127 11.32 6.20 -6.47
C GLU A 127 11.01 5.02 -7.40
N LEU A 128 10.27 4.04 -6.88
CA LEU A 128 9.85 2.84 -7.59
C LEU A 128 8.68 3.11 -8.56
N GLY A 129 7.90 4.17 -8.32
CA GLY A 129 6.75 4.54 -9.14
C GLY A 129 7.09 5.23 -10.48
N GLY A 130 8.36 5.56 -10.74
CA GLY A 130 8.83 6.23 -11.95
C GLY A 130 9.64 5.35 -12.91
N LYS A 131 9.77 4.03 -12.64
CA LYS A 131 10.52 3.09 -13.49
C LYS A 131 9.71 2.51 -14.66
N ALA A 132 8.46 2.97 -14.86
CA ALA A 132 7.51 2.45 -15.85
C ALA A 132 7.25 3.43 -17.00
#